data_AF-A0A2X3K323-F1
#
_entry.id   AF-A0A2X3K323-F1
#
_cell.length_a   1.000
_cell.length_b   1.000
_cell.length_c   1.000
_cell.angle_alpha   90.00
_cell.angle_beta   90.00
_cell.angle_gamma   90.00
#
_symmetry.space_group_name_H-M   'P 1'
#
loop_
_entity.id
_entity.type
_entity.pdbx_description
1 polymer ?
#
loop_
_entity_poly.entity_id
_entity_poly.type
_entity_poly.pdbx_seq_one_letter_code
_entity_poly.pdbx_strand_id
1 'polypeptide(L)'
;MTVANYNSLVQKTFCENAIRSVVMIDDDFLTYSESIRALNNEVDLDYNKIDSSKRAATLESFFQSKNMICDVDNGSVNFDVDRIRKSDLIIVDYHLDNNAPDKTLKLLQDLKDSDHLNMIVIYTRENLETVWMQISSTLKGALDINSLIIDYDNEDVQSYWEDVVLPNLNDNGNKALTRDETIAYIKDSKPCRRIKRLIHDDAVLEEQKDKNFIAKMIAEYAVSRNAIISSNTSGNVIRGDESGVKWIQCGNIFVSLFHKVQDDHENDGDRIWQTLNDSLIEWKPSYYQLIKSEIQNAIEAEAFIFCKSFG
;
A
#
# COMPACT_ATOMS: atom_id res chain seq x y z
N MET A 1 -31.04 9.45 -1.90
CA MET A 1 -30.05 9.72 -0.83
C MET A 1 -29.07 10.73 -1.40
N THR A 2 -28.80 11.86 -0.72
CA THR A 2 -27.88 12.89 -1.22
C THR A 2 -26.43 12.45 -1.06
N VAL A 3 -25.52 12.97 -1.90
CA VAL A 3 -24.06 12.65 -1.82
C VAL A 3 -23.51 12.91 -0.42
N ALA A 4 -23.92 14.01 0.22
CA ALA A 4 -23.52 14.34 1.59
C ALA A 4 -23.94 13.28 2.64
N ASN A 5 -25.09 12.63 2.44
CA ASN A 5 -25.56 11.58 3.35
C ASN A 5 -24.77 10.28 3.15
N TYR A 6 -24.41 9.95 1.91
CA TYR A 6 -23.54 8.79 1.63
C TYR A 6 -22.14 8.96 2.21
N ASN A 7 -21.50 10.12 2.00
CA ASN A 7 -20.14 10.36 2.52
C ASN A 7 -20.10 10.28 4.06
N SER A 8 -21.10 10.87 4.73
CA SER A 8 -21.23 10.77 6.18
C SER A 8 -21.42 9.34 6.65
N LEU A 9 -22.19 8.53 5.90
CA LEU A 9 -22.35 7.11 6.19
C LEU A 9 -21.03 6.35 6.08
N VAL A 10 -20.25 6.56 5.01
CA VAL A 10 -18.94 5.93 4.82
C VAL A 10 -18.00 6.23 6.00
N GLN A 11 -17.85 7.51 6.36
CA GLN A 11 -17.03 7.94 7.50
C GLN A 11 -17.51 7.28 8.80
N LYS A 12 -18.82 7.26 9.05
CA LYS A 12 -19.37 6.69 10.27
C LYS A 12 -19.12 5.18 10.34
N THR A 13 -19.36 4.47 9.26
CA THR A 13 -19.22 3.01 9.19
C THR A 13 -17.77 2.56 9.33
N PHE A 14 -16.86 3.13 8.54
CA PHE A 14 -15.47 2.66 8.45
C PHE A 14 -14.50 3.35 9.40
N CYS A 15 -14.83 4.53 9.95
CA CYS A 15 -13.95 5.23 10.87
C CYS A 15 -14.53 5.33 12.28
N GLU A 16 -15.64 6.03 12.46
CA GLU A 16 -16.16 6.35 13.82
C GLU A 16 -16.65 5.12 14.59
N ASN A 17 -17.25 4.16 13.89
CA ASN A 17 -17.79 2.95 14.49
C ASN A 17 -16.79 1.80 14.53
N ALA A 18 -15.97 1.65 13.48
CA ALA A 18 -15.05 0.53 13.32
C ALA A 18 -13.74 0.72 14.09
N ILE A 19 -13.17 1.92 14.13
CA ILE A 19 -11.82 2.11 14.67
C ILE A 19 -11.89 2.27 16.19
N ARG A 20 -11.38 1.28 16.92
CA ARG A 20 -11.25 1.26 18.38
C ARG A 20 -9.81 1.06 18.83
N SER A 21 -8.99 0.48 17.97
CA SER A 21 -7.58 0.19 18.19
C SER A 21 -6.73 0.67 17.01
N VAL A 22 -5.60 1.28 17.34
CA VAL A 22 -4.62 1.82 16.38
C VAL A 22 -3.25 1.30 16.77
N VAL A 23 -2.52 0.71 15.83
CA VAL A 23 -1.10 0.38 16.00
C VAL A 23 -0.27 1.28 15.10
N MET A 24 0.73 1.93 15.69
CA MET A 24 1.73 2.72 14.98
C MET A 24 3.04 1.94 14.91
N ILE A 25 3.62 1.86 13.72
CA ILE A 25 4.87 1.12 13.48
C ILE A 25 5.89 2.03 12.80
N ASP A 26 7.02 2.24 13.47
CA ASP A 26 8.17 3.01 12.99
C ASP A 26 9.41 2.51 13.76
N ASP A 27 10.53 2.29 13.08
CA ASP A 27 11.81 1.84 13.68
C ASP A 27 12.68 2.99 14.20
N ASP A 28 12.28 4.24 13.94
CA ASP A 28 12.94 5.44 14.47
C ASP A 28 12.39 5.87 15.85
N PHE A 29 11.50 5.09 16.46
CA PHE A 29 10.97 5.41 17.79
C PHE A 29 11.97 5.10 18.91
N LEU A 30 12.03 5.98 19.90
CA LEU A 30 12.81 5.78 21.11
C LEU A 30 12.12 4.76 22.01
N THR A 31 12.85 3.69 22.32
CA THR A 31 12.36 2.75 23.33
C THR A 31 12.42 3.36 24.72
N TYR A 32 11.62 2.82 25.65
CA TYR A 32 11.70 3.21 27.06
C TYR A 32 13.11 3.03 27.63
N SER A 33 13.79 1.93 27.27
CA SER A 33 15.15 1.67 27.72
C SER A 33 16.14 2.72 27.22
N GLU A 34 16.08 3.09 25.94
CA GLU A 34 16.92 4.17 25.37
C GLU A 34 16.61 5.51 26.03
N SER A 35 15.33 5.80 26.27
CA SER A 35 14.89 7.03 26.93
C SER A 35 15.48 7.16 28.34
N ILE A 36 15.48 6.08 29.13
CA ILE A 36 16.08 6.08 30.48
C ILE A 36 17.60 6.23 30.42
N ARG A 37 18.27 5.55 29.49
CA ARG A 37 19.73 5.67 29.32
C ARG A 37 20.14 7.08 28.90
N ALA A 38 19.36 7.72 28.03
CA ALA A 38 19.56 9.11 27.65
C ALA A 38 19.37 10.08 28.81
N LEU A 39 18.32 9.89 29.62
CA LEU A 39 18.10 10.69 30.84
C LEU A 39 19.24 10.55 31.85
N ASN A 40 19.88 9.39 31.89
CA ASN A 40 21.07 9.13 32.71
C ASN A 40 22.38 9.65 32.10
N ASN A 41 22.33 10.31 30.92
CA ASN A 41 23.50 10.76 30.14
C ASN A 41 24.44 9.61 29.74
N GLU A 42 23.92 8.39 29.57
CA GLU A 42 24.71 7.22 29.16
C GLU A 42 24.82 7.11 27.63
N VAL A 43 23.92 7.75 26.89
CA VAL A 43 23.82 7.71 25.43
C VAL A 43 23.34 9.07 24.93
N ASP A 44 24.00 9.62 23.91
CA ASP A 44 23.49 10.75 23.14
C ASP A 44 22.41 10.27 22.16
N LEU A 45 21.23 10.89 22.21
CA LEU A 45 20.13 10.55 21.31
C LEU A 45 20.27 11.28 19.97
N ASP A 46 20.01 10.55 18.89
CA ASP A 46 19.87 11.16 17.57
C ASP A 46 18.65 12.10 17.55
N TYR A 47 18.85 13.29 17.01
CA TYR A 47 17.80 14.29 16.80
C TYR A 47 16.63 13.73 15.98
N ASN A 48 16.92 12.90 14.96
CA ASN A 48 15.88 12.31 14.13
C ASN A 48 14.98 11.36 14.92
N LYS A 49 15.55 10.52 15.79
CA LYS A 49 14.79 9.63 16.68
C LYS A 49 13.94 10.41 17.69
N ILE A 50 14.45 11.53 18.20
CA ILE A 50 13.68 12.43 19.08
C ILE A 50 12.48 13.01 18.31
N ASP A 51 12.69 13.50 17.09
CA ASP A 51 11.61 14.05 16.25
C ASP A 51 10.53 12.99 15.95
N SER A 52 10.93 11.81 15.48
CA SER A 52 10.01 10.69 15.23
C SER A 52 9.23 10.28 16.48
N SER A 53 9.88 10.26 17.65
CA SER A 53 9.22 9.94 18.92
C SER A 53 8.23 11.02 19.38
N LYS A 54 8.52 12.31 19.13
CA LYS A 54 7.57 13.40 19.39
C LYS A 54 6.34 13.30 18.50
N ARG A 55 6.54 12.95 17.23
CA ARG A 55 5.44 12.67 16.27
C ARG A 55 4.57 11.53 16.78
N ALA A 56 5.17 10.41 17.20
CA ALA A 56 4.44 9.29 17.79
C ALA A 56 3.60 9.72 19.00
N ALA A 57 4.20 10.44 19.95
CA ALA A 57 3.49 10.90 21.16
C ALA A 57 2.31 11.83 20.82
N THR A 58 2.45 12.66 19.79
CA THR A 58 1.38 13.56 19.31
C THR A 58 0.24 12.76 18.68
N LEU A 59 0.56 11.78 17.83
CA LEU A 59 -0.42 10.89 17.23
C LEU A 59 -1.13 10.04 18.30
N GLU A 60 -0.38 9.49 19.25
CA GLU A 60 -0.92 8.73 20.36
C GLU A 60 -1.92 9.57 21.17
N SER A 61 -1.53 10.80 21.53
CA SER A 61 -2.40 11.75 22.25
C SER A 61 -3.69 12.04 21.47
N PHE A 62 -3.60 12.18 20.15
CA PHE A 62 -4.75 12.39 19.29
C PHE A 62 -5.73 11.20 19.33
N PHE A 63 -5.24 9.97 19.14
CA PHE A 63 -6.10 8.78 19.16
C PHE A 63 -6.68 8.49 20.55
N GLN A 64 -5.91 8.73 21.61
CA GLN A 64 -6.41 8.67 22.99
C GLN A 64 -7.53 9.68 23.24
N SER A 65 -7.43 10.89 22.69
CA SER A 65 -8.51 11.91 22.80
C SER A 65 -9.82 11.47 22.12
N LYS A 66 -9.74 10.54 21.15
CA LYS A 66 -10.89 9.89 20.49
C LYS A 66 -11.36 8.62 21.22
N ASN A 67 -10.82 8.32 22.40
CA ASN A 67 -11.07 7.10 23.18
C ASN A 67 -10.67 5.81 22.44
N MET A 68 -9.62 5.87 21.61
CA MET A 68 -9.06 4.71 20.92
C MET A 68 -7.82 4.22 21.66
N ILE A 69 -7.64 2.90 21.68
CA ILE A 69 -6.40 2.29 22.18
C ILE A 69 -5.34 2.55 21.11
N CYS A 70 -4.23 3.18 21.48
CA CYS A 70 -3.11 3.42 20.59
C CYS A 70 -1.88 2.72 21.14
N ASP A 71 -1.20 1.98 20.29
CA ASP A 71 -0.05 1.17 20.64
C ASP A 71 1.09 1.47 19.66
N VAL A 72 2.32 1.46 20.16
CA VAL A 72 3.51 1.88 19.41
C VAL A 72 4.47 0.71 19.36
N ASP A 73 4.69 0.19 18.16
CA ASP A 73 5.62 -0.89 17.90
C ASP A 73 6.87 -0.35 17.19
N ASN A 74 8.04 -0.83 17.62
CA ASN A 74 9.34 -0.36 17.16
C ASN A 74 9.84 -1.07 15.89
N GLY A 75 9.02 -1.87 15.20
CA GLY A 75 9.30 -2.47 13.88
C GLY A 75 10.51 -3.44 13.75
N SER A 76 11.37 -3.49 14.77
CA SER A 76 12.69 -4.11 14.83
C SER A 76 12.68 -5.51 15.45
N VAL A 77 11.59 -5.88 16.14
CA VAL A 77 11.38 -7.21 16.70
C VAL A 77 10.23 -7.84 15.95
N ASN A 78 10.47 -9.00 15.30
CA ASN A 78 9.52 -9.82 14.55
C ASN A 78 8.06 -9.37 14.69
N PHE A 79 7.50 -8.76 13.63
CA PHE A 79 6.10 -8.37 13.59
C PHE A 79 5.24 -9.51 14.13
N ASP A 80 4.62 -9.32 15.29
CA ASP A 80 3.56 -10.20 15.71
C ASP A 80 2.36 -9.86 14.83
N VAL A 81 2.34 -10.46 13.63
CA VAL A 81 1.30 -10.26 12.62
C VAL A 81 -0.07 -10.56 13.24
N ASP A 82 -0.17 -11.45 14.23
CA ASP A 82 -1.43 -11.75 14.91
C ASP A 82 -1.88 -10.63 15.87
N ARG A 83 -0.96 -9.83 16.41
CA ARG A 83 -1.29 -8.59 17.16
C ARG A 83 -1.73 -7.48 16.21
N ILE A 84 -1.02 -7.32 15.09
CA ILE A 84 -1.31 -6.28 14.09
C ILE A 84 -2.65 -6.54 13.40
N ARG A 85 -2.94 -7.79 13.04
CA ARG A 85 -4.23 -8.20 12.43
C ARG A 85 -5.45 -7.95 13.31
N LYS A 86 -5.26 -7.81 14.63
CA LYS A 86 -6.36 -7.51 15.58
C LYS A 86 -6.62 -6.02 15.72
N SER A 87 -5.81 -5.18 15.07
CA SER A 87 -5.96 -3.72 15.11
C SER A 87 -6.88 -3.24 14.00
N ASP A 88 -7.75 -2.28 14.32
CA ASP A 88 -8.72 -1.76 13.35
C ASP A 88 -8.05 -0.82 12.34
N LEU A 89 -7.01 -0.09 12.79
CA LEU A 89 -6.20 0.80 11.97
C LEU A 89 -4.70 0.56 12.22
N ILE A 90 -3.94 0.42 11.14
CA ILE A 90 -2.49 0.29 11.17
C ILE A 90 -1.88 1.53 10.53
N ILE A 91 -1.05 2.26 11.28
CA ILE A 91 -0.25 3.37 10.75
C ILE A 91 1.18 2.88 10.69
N VAL A 92 1.76 2.81 9.50
CA VAL A 92 3.08 2.22 9.31
C VAL A 92 3.97 3.16 8.52
N ASP A 93 5.18 3.36 9.00
CA ASP A 93 6.20 4.04 8.21
C ASP A 93 6.51 3.23 6.95
N TYR A 94 6.68 3.92 5.82
CA TYR A 94 6.97 3.21 4.58
C TYR A 94 8.35 2.52 4.61
N HIS A 95 9.29 3.07 5.36
CA HIS A 95 10.72 2.80 5.31
C HIS A 95 11.25 2.19 6.62
N LEU A 96 10.66 1.09 7.06
CA LEU A 96 11.13 0.31 8.23
C LEU A 96 12.36 -0.52 7.88
N ASP A 97 13.43 -0.60 8.69
CA ASP A 97 14.59 -1.42 8.28
C ASP A 97 15.86 -0.77 7.77
N ASN A 98 16.40 0.32 8.32
CA ASN A 98 17.44 1.11 7.63
C ASN A 98 16.90 1.80 6.36
N ASN A 99 15.74 2.45 6.45
CA ASN A 99 15.11 3.17 5.35
C ASN A 99 14.77 2.31 4.12
N ALA A 100 14.41 1.03 4.32
CA ALA A 100 14.05 0.11 3.23
C ALA A 100 12.54 -0.20 3.26
N PRO A 101 11.83 -0.25 2.11
CA PRO A 101 10.40 -0.51 2.11
C PRO A 101 10.03 -2.00 2.16
N ASP A 102 11.00 -2.92 2.08
CA ASP A 102 10.81 -4.36 1.96
C ASP A 102 9.93 -4.94 3.08
N LYS A 103 10.14 -4.52 4.32
CA LYS A 103 9.37 -4.96 5.49
C LYS A 103 7.91 -4.53 5.39
N THR A 104 7.67 -3.26 5.10
CA THR A 104 6.32 -2.71 4.95
C THR A 104 5.60 -3.39 3.79
N LEU A 105 6.27 -3.60 2.67
CA LEU A 105 5.70 -4.31 1.53
C LEU A 105 5.38 -5.78 1.84
N LYS A 106 6.24 -6.46 2.62
CA LYS A 106 5.99 -7.82 3.08
C LYS A 106 4.79 -7.90 4.01
N LEU A 107 4.68 -6.96 4.95
CA LEU A 107 3.50 -6.81 5.81
C LEU A 107 2.22 -6.64 4.98
N LEU A 108 2.22 -5.75 3.98
CA LEU A 108 1.06 -5.55 3.11
C LEU A 108 0.67 -6.82 2.35
N GLN A 109 1.62 -7.62 1.88
CA GLN A 109 1.33 -8.90 1.23
C GLN A 109 0.67 -9.89 2.20
N ASP A 110 1.17 -9.98 3.43
CA ASP A 110 0.67 -10.93 4.43
C ASP A 110 -0.72 -10.52 4.98
N LEU A 111 -1.04 -9.21 4.98
CA LEU A 111 -2.35 -8.67 5.32
C LEU A 111 -3.37 -8.75 4.16
N LYS A 112 -2.91 -8.62 2.91
CA LYS A 112 -3.75 -8.74 1.70
C LYS A 112 -4.59 -10.02 1.69
N ASP A 113 -4.00 -11.11 2.19
CA ASP A 113 -4.58 -12.46 2.17
C ASP A 113 -5.19 -12.87 3.53
N SER A 114 -5.37 -11.93 4.48
CA SER A 114 -6.04 -12.20 5.77
C SER A 114 -7.57 -12.28 5.65
N ASP A 115 -8.28 -12.82 6.63
CA ASP A 115 -9.74 -13.01 6.57
C ASP A 115 -10.57 -11.71 6.72
N HIS A 116 -9.99 -10.67 7.28
CA HIS A 116 -10.66 -9.39 7.58
C HIS A 116 -10.06 -8.25 6.77
N LEU A 117 -10.86 -7.21 6.54
CA LEU A 117 -10.38 -5.99 5.90
C LEU A 117 -9.45 -5.25 6.87
N ASN A 118 -8.19 -5.04 6.48
CA ASN A 118 -7.25 -4.22 7.25
C ASN A 118 -7.21 -2.81 6.67
N MET A 119 -7.42 -1.80 7.53
CA MET A 119 -7.23 -0.40 7.16
C MET A 119 -5.81 0.02 7.53
N ILE A 120 -5.09 0.57 6.55
CA ILE A 120 -3.67 0.87 6.67
C ILE A 120 -3.43 2.30 6.19
N VAL A 121 -2.64 3.06 6.94
CA VAL A 121 -2.10 4.34 6.53
C VAL A 121 -0.60 4.18 6.37
N ILE A 122 -0.10 4.33 5.14
CA ILE A 122 1.34 4.45 4.89
C ILE A 122 1.75 5.88 5.18
N TYR A 123 2.56 6.05 6.20
CA TYR A 123 3.05 7.33 6.68
C TYR A 123 4.49 7.51 6.15
N THR A 124 4.75 8.46 5.24
CA THR A 124 6.06 8.51 4.54
C THR A 124 6.51 9.91 4.16
N ARG A 125 7.83 10.17 4.16
CA ARG A 125 8.42 11.40 3.60
C ARG A 125 8.66 11.30 2.09
N GLU A 126 8.47 10.13 1.50
CA GLU A 126 8.68 9.92 0.07
C GLU A 126 7.53 10.50 -0.76
N ASN A 127 7.79 10.70 -2.05
CA ASN A 127 6.78 11.09 -3.02
C ASN A 127 5.69 9.99 -3.12
N LEU A 128 4.44 10.39 -2.89
CA LEU A 128 3.30 9.46 -2.85
C LEU A 128 3.06 8.73 -4.18
N GLU A 129 3.47 9.31 -5.31
CA GLU A 129 3.33 8.65 -6.61
C GLU A 129 4.29 7.48 -6.77
N THR A 130 5.52 7.64 -6.29
CA THR A 130 6.55 6.58 -6.25
C THR A 130 6.10 5.46 -5.33
N VAL A 131 5.70 5.79 -4.10
CA VAL A 131 5.21 4.84 -3.10
C VAL A 131 3.99 4.07 -3.62
N TRP A 132 3.05 4.77 -4.25
CA TRP A 132 1.87 4.13 -4.85
C TRP A 132 2.28 3.12 -5.92
N MET A 133 3.22 3.48 -6.80
CA MET A 133 3.71 2.60 -7.88
C MET A 133 4.43 1.37 -7.31
N GLN A 134 5.25 1.53 -6.28
CA GLN A 134 5.97 0.43 -5.66
C GLN A 134 5.02 -0.54 -4.94
N ILE A 135 4.09 -0.03 -4.13
CA ILE A 135 3.10 -0.85 -3.43
C ILE A 135 2.21 -1.58 -4.43
N SER A 136 1.62 -0.87 -5.39
CA SER A 136 0.69 -1.47 -6.36
C SER A 136 1.38 -2.51 -7.24
N SER A 137 2.60 -2.26 -7.70
CA SER A 137 3.37 -3.24 -8.50
C SER A 137 3.71 -4.48 -7.68
N THR A 138 4.11 -4.29 -6.42
CA THR A 138 4.42 -5.37 -5.48
C THR A 138 3.19 -6.21 -5.12
N LEU A 139 2.01 -5.61 -4.96
CA LEU A 139 0.78 -6.33 -4.65
C LEU A 139 0.20 -7.06 -5.87
N LYS A 140 0.41 -6.53 -7.08
CA LYS A 140 0.01 -7.18 -8.34
C LYS A 140 0.80 -8.48 -8.51
N GLY A 141 2.07 -8.44 -8.13
CA GLY A 141 3.04 -9.49 -8.37
C GLY A 141 3.74 -9.33 -9.71
N ALA A 142 4.92 -9.91 -9.78
CA ALA A 142 5.77 -9.88 -10.95
C ALA A 142 5.79 -11.26 -11.60
N LEU A 143 5.75 -11.28 -12.93
CA LEU A 143 6.05 -12.48 -13.69
C LEU A 143 7.55 -12.62 -13.88
N ASP A 144 8.04 -13.86 -13.92
CA ASP A 144 9.38 -14.15 -14.41
C ASP A 144 9.38 -14.05 -15.94
N ILE A 145 9.62 -12.84 -16.43
CA ILE A 145 9.57 -12.51 -17.86
C ILE A 145 10.60 -13.31 -18.64
N ASN A 146 11.81 -13.49 -18.09
CA ASN A 146 12.87 -14.20 -18.79
C ASN A 146 12.49 -15.66 -19.02
N SER A 147 11.99 -16.34 -17.99
CA SER A 147 11.49 -17.71 -18.13
C SER A 147 10.33 -17.78 -19.12
N LEU A 148 9.38 -16.84 -19.07
CA LEU A 148 8.25 -16.80 -20.02
C LEU A 148 8.67 -16.58 -21.48
N ILE A 149 9.70 -15.76 -21.73
CA ILE A 149 10.24 -15.53 -23.09
C ILE A 149 10.92 -16.81 -23.60
N ILE A 150 11.73 -17.46 -22.76
CA ILE A 150 12.42 -18.71 -23.10
C ILE A 150 11.40 -19.84 -23.37
N ASP A 151 10.37 -19.95 -22.54
CA ASP A 151 9.35 -21.00 -22.64
C ASP A 151 8.34 -20.81 -23.80
N TYR A 152 8.33 -19.63 -24.45
CA TYR A 152 7.38 -19.32 -25.53
C TYR A 152 7.65 -20.09 -26.84
N ASP A 153 8.77 -20.80 -26.94
CA ASP A 153 9.15 -21.70 -28.05
C ASP A 153 9.02 -21.03 -29.44
N ASN A 154 9.58 -19.82 -29.58
CA ASN A 154 9.64 -19.08 -30.84
C ASN A 154 10.93 -18.22 -30.88
N GLU A 155 11.87 -18.59 -31.74
CA GLU A 155 13.18 -17.94 -31.87
C GLU A 155 13.08 -16.47 -32.30
N ASP A 156 12.10 -16.11 -33.15
CA ASP A 156 11.91 -14.72 -33.59
C ASP A 156 11.43 -13.83 -32.42
N VAL A 157 10.55 -14.36 -31.56
CA VAL A 157 10.08 -13.67 -30.35
C VAL A 157 11.21 -13.47 -29.35
N GLN A 158 12.02 -14.50 -29.12
CA GLN A 158 13.16 -14.44 -28.22
C GLN A 158 14.20 -13.43 -28.71
N SER A 159 14.59 -13.51 -29.99
CA SER A 159 15.55 -12.59 -30.61
C SER A 159 15.03 -11.15 -30.60
N TYR A 160 13.75 -10.93 -30.95
CA TYR A 160 13.15 -9.60 -30.91
C TYR A 160 13.09 -9.02 -29.49
N TRP A 161 12.83 -9.85 -28.48
CA TRP A 161 12.87 -9.41 -27.09
C TRP A 161 14.29 -8.98 -26.68
N GLU A 162 15.29 -9.82 -26.92
CA GLU A 162 16.67 -9.59 -26.49
C GLU A 162 17.37 -8.46 -27.25
N ASP A 163 17.19 -8.40 -28.57
CA ASP A 163 17.94 -7.47 -29.43
C ASP A 163 17.25 -6.11 -29.62
N VAL A 164 15.92 -6.05 -29.46
CA VAL A 164 15.15 -4.83 -29.78
C VAL A 164 14.38 -4.31 -28.58
N VAL A 165 13.60 -5.14 -27.91
CA VAL A 165 12.70 -4.68 -26.84
C VAL A 165 13.48 -4.35 -25.58
N LEU A 166 14.25 -5.29 -25.03
CA LEU A 166 14.96 -5.13 -23.77
C LEU A 166 15.95 -3.96 -23.78
N PRO A 167 16.79 -3.75 -24.83
CA PRO A 167 17.66 -2.58 -24.91
C PRO A 167 16.86 -1.27 -24.92
N ASN A 168 15.76 -1.22 -25.68
CA ASN A 168 14.87 -0.05 -25.72
C ASN A 168 14.25 0.26 -24.35
N LEU A 169 13.84 -0.78 -23.61
CA LEU A 169 13.27 -0.60 -22.26
C LEU A 169 14.31 -0.11 -21.25
N ASN A 170 15.54 -0.65 -21.32
CA ASN A 170 16.65 -0.23 -20.45
C ASN A 170 17.01 1.24 -20.65
N ASP A 171 16.95 1.73 -21.90
CA ASP A 171 17.22 3.12 -22.26
C ASP A 171 16.01 4.06 -22.06
N ASN A 172 14.91 3.58 -21.46
CA ASN A 172 13.64 4.31 -21.37
C ASN A 172 13.14 4.84 -22.73
N GLY A 173 13.33 4.04 -23.77
CA GLY A 173 12.97 4.35 -25.15
C GLY A 173 11.46 4.36 -25.39
N ASN A 174 11.09 4.47 -26.66
CA ASN A 174 9.69 4.60 -27.06
C ASN A 174 8.81 3.37 -26.77
N LYS A 175 9.37 2.19 -26.49
CA LYS A 175 8.61 1.00 -26.08
C LYS A 175 8.39 0.92 -24.56
N ALA A 176 9.04 1.78 -23.76
CA ALA A 176 8.76 1.87 -22.33
C ALA A 176 7.35 2.43 -22.07
N LEU A 177 6.68 1.93 -21.02
CA LEU A 177 5.40 2.49 -20.57
C LEU A 177 5.66 3.78 -19.79
N THR A 178 4.79 4.76 -19.98
CA THR A 178 4.67 5.91 -19.08
C THR A 178 4.04 5.48 -17.76
N ARG A 179 4.14 6.33 -16.71
CA ARG A 179 3.50 6.07 -15.41
C ARG A 179 2.01 5.76 -15.56
N ASP A 180 1.26 6.59 -16.27
CA ASP A 180 -0.18 6.45 -16.44
C ASP A 180 -0.56 5.16 -17.19
N GLU A 181 0.26 4.75 -18.18
CA GLU A 181 0.07 3.49 -18.88
C GLU A 181 0.36 2.29 -17.98
N THR A 182 1.37 2.37 -17.12
CA THR A 182 1.66 1.33 -16.13
C THR A 182 0.53 1.23 -15.11
N ILE A 183 -0.03 2.35 -14.64
CA ILE A 183 -1.20 2.35 -13.74
C ILE A 183 -2.41 1.71 -14.41
N ALA A 184 -2.70 2.09 -15.66
CA ALA A 184 -3.78 1.48 -16.41
C ALA A 184 -3.57 -0.03 -16.57
N TYR A 185 -2.33 -0.47 -16.82
CA TYR A 185 -1.99 -1.90 -16.88
C TYR A 185 -2.17 -2.61 -15.54
N ILE A 186 -1.76 -1.98 -14.43
CA ILE A 186 -1.92 -2.54 -13.09
C ILE A 186 -3.40 -2.80 -12.79
N LYS A 187 -4.28 -1.83 -13.10
CA LYS A 187 -5.72 -1.90 -12.88
C LYS A 187 -6.44 -2.91 -13.79
N ASP A 188 -6.16 -2.87 -15.09
CA ASP A 188 -6.95 -3.59 -16.11
C ASP A 188 -6.27 -4.83 -16.69
N SER A 189 -4.97 -5.03 -16.43
CA SER A 189 -4.12 -6.08 -17.03
C SER A 189 -4.18 -6.12 -18.57
N LYS A 190 -4.37 -4.95 -19.19
CA LYS A 190 -4.46 -4.79 -20.65
C LYS A 190 -3.35 -3.89 -21.17
N PRO A 191 -2.47 -4.36 -22.08
CA PRO A 191 -1.45 -3.51 -22.66
C PRO A 191 -2.05 -2.30 -23.37
N CYS A 192 -1.41 -1.14 -23.24
CA CYS A 192 -1.93 0.09 -23.82
C CYS A 192 -1.93 0.05 -25.35
N ARG A 193 -2.82 0.85 -25.98
CA ARG A 193 -2.97 0.87 -27.44
C ARG A 193 -1.71 1.33 -28.16
N ARG A 194 -0.94 2.24 -27.55
CA ARG A 194 0.31 2.76 -28.11
C ARG A 194 1.34 1.64 -28.30
N ILE A 195 1.59 0.84 -27.26
CA ILE A 195 2.50 -0.30 -27.34
C ILE A 195 2.00 -1.34 -28.34
N LYS A 196 0.71 -1.68 -28.32
CA LYS A 196 0.14 -2.60 -29.31
C LYS A 196 0.37 -2.14 -30.75
N ARG A 197 0.25 -0.84 -31.01
CA ARG A 197 0.50 -0.26 -32.33
C ARG A 197 1.98 -0.32 -32.71
N LEU A 198 2.88 0.07 -31.81
CA LEU A 198 4.33 0.02 -32.04
C LEU A 198 4.82 -1.39 -32.39
N ILE A 199 4.35 -2.41 -31.66
CA ILE A 199 4.69 -3.81 -31.94
C ILE A 199 4.02 -4.32 -33.21
N HIS A 200 2.85 -3.80 -33.57
CA HIS A 200 2.18 -4.16 -34.81
C HIS A 200 2.89 -3.61 -36.04
N ASP A 201 3.42 -2.39 -35.94
CA ASP A 201 4.14 -1.69 -37.01
C ASP A 201 5.57 -2.25 -37.22
N ASP A 202 6.15 -2.92 -36.22
CA ASP A 202 7.41 -3.65 -36.37
C ASP A 202 7.17 -4.93 -37.20
N ALA A 203 7.72 -4.97 -38.41
CA ALA A 203 7.57 -6.08 -39.36
C ALA A 203 8.31 -7.37 -38.97
N VAL A 204 8.92 -7.41 -37.79
CA VAL A 204 9.73 -8.54 -37.30
C VAL A 204 8.87 -9.73 -36.89
N LEU A 205 7.70 -9.48 -36.30
CA LEU A 205 6.77 -10.53 -35.89
C LEU A 205 5.62 -10.63 -36.89
N GLU A 206 5.35 -11.83 -37.42
CA GLU A 206 4.25 -12.04 -38.36
C GLU A 206 2.92 -12.34 -37.64
N GLU A 207 2.96 -13.19 -36.62
CA GLU A 207 1.75 -13.66 -35.95
C GLU A 207 1.21 -12.67 -34.91
N GLN A 208 -0.11 -12.45 -34.91
CA GLN A 208 -0.77 -11.57 -33.94
C GLN A 208 -0.66 -12.09 -32.49
N LYS A 209 -0.51 -13.40 -32.29
CA LYS A 209 -0.33 -14.01 -30.96
C LYS A 209 1.00 -13.57 -30.33
N ASP A 210 2.06 -13.54 -31.13
CA ASP A 210 3.43 -13.17 -30.74
C ASP A 210 3.48 -11.67 -30.40
N LYS A 211 2.87 -10.84 -31.26
CA LYS A 211 2.73 -9.39 -31.04
C LYS A 211 2.00 -9.08 -29.72
N ASN A 212 0.92 -9.81 -29.44
CA ASN A 212 0.17 -9.64 -28.20
C ASN A 212 0.97 -10.12 -26.98
N PHE A 213 1.74 -11.20 -27.12
CA PHE A 213 2.59 -11.73 -26.08
C PHE A 213 3.70 -10.73 -25.71
N ILE A 214 4.44 -10.19 -26.69
CA ILE A 214 5.45 -9.16 -26.44
C ILE A 214 4.84 -7.89 -25.82
N ALA A 215 3.70 -7.43 -26.33
CA ALA A 215 3.03 -6.27 -25.75
C ALA A 215 2.65 -6.50 -24.27
N LYS A 216 2.31 -7.74 -23.89
CA LYS A 216 2.12 -8.13 -22.49
C LYS A 216 3.44 -8.11 -21.73
N MET A 217 4.50 -8.74 -22.24
CA MET A 217 5.81 -8.79 -21.56
C MET A 217 6.40 -7.40 -21.32
N ILE A 218 6.24 -6.45 -22.25
CA ILE A 218 6.62 -5.05 -22.07
C ILE A 218 5.89 -4.42 -20.88
N ALA A 219 4.58 -4.68 -20.76
CA ALA A 219 3.78 -4.14 -19.67
C ALA A 219 4.13 -4.79 -18.32
N GLU A 220 4.38 -6.10 -18.31
CA GLU A 220 4.87 -6.82 -17.12
C GLU A 220 6.25 -6.32 -16.70
N TYR A 221 7.15 -6.02 -17.64
CA TYR A 221 8.46 -5.45 -17.33
C TYR A 221 8.33 -4.11 -16.59
N ALA A 222 7.40 -3.25 -17.01
CA ALA A 222 7.15 -1.99 -16.33
C ALA A 222 6.65 -2.18 -14.89
N VAL A 223 5.81 -3.19 -14.63
CA VAL A 223 5.38 -3.56 -13.28
C VAL A 223 6.56 -4.09 -12.46
N SER A 224 7.28 -5.08 -12.99
CA SER A 224 8.41 -5.73 -12.30
C SER A 224 9.52 -4.75 -11.94
N ARG A 225 9.78 -3.73 -12.76
CA ARG A 225 10.77 -2.68 -12.46
C ARG A 225 10.40 -1.81 -11.26
N ASN A 226 9.11 -1.68 -10.96
CA ASN A 226 8.62 -0.91 -9.80
C ASN A 226 8.37 -1.81 -8.57
N ALA A 227 8.28 -3.13 -8.74
CA ALA A 227 8.14 -4.06 -7.63
C ALA A 227 9.49 -4.21 -6.91
N ILE A 228 9.51 -3.92 -5.61
CA ILE A 228 10.75 -3.97 -4.81
C ILE A 228 11.02 -5.40 -4.34
N ILE A 229 9.98 -6.08 -3.85
CA ILE A 229 10.06 -7.48 -3.45
C ILE A 229 9.35 -8.36 -4.46
N SER A 230 9.89 -9.57 -4.65
CA SER A 230 9.27 -10.57 -5.51
C SER A 230 7.99 -11.11 -4.88
N SER A 231 6.93 -11.20 -5.68
CA SER A 231 5.70 -11.84 -5.28
C SER A 231 5.03 -12.53 -6.44
N ASN A 232 4.41 -13.66 -6.13
CA ASN A 232 3.58 -14.37 -7.08
C ASN A 232 2.41 -13.48 -7.50
N THR A 233 2.05 -13.55 -8.78
CA THR A 233 0.86 -12.85 -9.28
C THR A 233 -0.36 -13.34 -8.51
N SER A 234 -0.94 -12.46 -7.70
CA SER A 234 -2.24 -12.68 -7.11
C SER A 234 -3.24 -12.07 -8.09
N GLY A 235 -4.22 -12.84 -8.59
CA GLY A 235 -5.24 -12.36 -9.54
C GLY A 235 -6.17 -11.27 -8.97
N ASN A 236 -5.74 -10.60 -7.91
CA ASN A 236 -6.41 -9.52 -7.22
C ASN A 236 -6.41 -8.28 -8.08
N VAL A 237 -7.59 -7.66 -8.17
CA VAL A 237 -7.76 -6.37 -8.84
C VAL A 237 -7.25 -5.28 -7.92
N ILE A 238 -6.35 -4.45 -8.44
CA ILE A 238 -5.87 -3.26 -7.75
C ILE A 238 -6.71 -2.06 -8.17
N ARG A 239 -7.22 -1.33 -7.18
CA ARG A 239 -7.96 -0.07 -7.36
C ARG A 239 -7.25 1.04 -6.59
N GLY A 240 -7.44 2.29 -7.00
CA GLY A 240 -6.78 3.43 -6.36
C GLY A 240 -6.21 4.47 -7.31
N ASP A 241 -5.54 5.49 -6.79
CA ASP A 241 -5.04 6.66 -7.55
C ASP A 241 -6.13 7.27 -8.46
N GLU A 242 -7.20 7.76 -7.84
CA GLU A 242 -8.33 8.41 -8.51
C GLU A 242 -8.55 9.82 -7.94
N SER A 243 -8.89 10.76 -8.82
CA SER A 243 -9.20 12.15 -8.45
C SER A 243 -8.12 12.86 -7.62
N GLY A 244 -6.85 12.46 -7.76
CA GLY A 244 -5.72 13.02 -7.02
C GLY A 244 -5.54 12.49 -5.61
N VAL A 245 -6.40 11.58 -5.14
CA VAL A 245 -6.29 10.93 -3.82
C VAL A 245 -5.52 9.63 -3.95
N LYS A 246 -4.44 9.50 -3.18
CA LYS A 246 -3.54 8.35 -3.25
C LYS A 246 -3.94 7.29 -2.23
N TRP A 247 -4.75 6.33 -2.68
CA TRP A 247 -5.13 5.13 -1.94
C TRP A 247 -4.99 3.88 -2.81
N ILE A 248 -4.98 2.70 -2.19
CA ILE A 248 -4.91 1.40 -2.84
C ILE A 248 -5.90 0.45 -2.16
N GLN A 249 -6.74 -0.23 -2.93
CA GLN A 249 -7.50 -1.39 -2.46
C GLN A 249 -7.11 -2.62 -3.27
N CYS A 250 -6.71 -3.68 -2.57
CA CYS A 250 -6.32 -4.96 -3.15
C CYS A 250 -6.58 -6.07 -2.14
N GLY A 251 -7.29 -7.13 -2.53
CA GLY A 251 -7.67 -8.19 -1.58
C GLY A 251 -8.38 -7.61 -0.34
N ASN A 252 -7.91 -8.02 0.83
CA ASN A 252 -8.45 -7.60 2.13
C ASN A 252 -7.63 -6.48 2.81
N ILE A 253 -6.96 -5.62 2.02
CA ILE A 253 -6.34 -4.39 2.51
C ILE A 253 -6.93 -3.16 1.84
N PHE A 254 -7.09 -2.10 2.63
CA PHE A 254 -7.34 -0.74 2.19
C PHE A 254 -6.23 0.15 2.70
N VAL A 255 -5.46 0.74 1.77
CA VAL A 255 -4.26 1.51 2.08
C VAL A 255 -4.49 2.97 1.68
N SER A 256 -4.33 3.89 2.62
CA SER A 256 -4.27 5.34 2.36
C SER A 256 -2.82 5.80 2.45
N LEU A 257 -2.36 6.64 1.52
CA LEU A 257 -0.99 7.16 1.54
C LEU A 257 -0.97 8.57 2.13
N PHE A 258 -0.12 8.80 3.12
CA PHE A 258 0.03 10.06 3.82
C PHE A 258 1.47 10.56 3.77
N HIS A 259 1.65 11.83 3.40
CA HIS A 259 2.97 12.45 3.34
C HIS A 259 3.32 13.17 4.66
N LYS A 260 4.41 12.76 5.33
CA LYS A 260 4.89 13.40 6.57
C LYS A 260 5.36 14.82 6.26
N VAL A 261 4.73 15.83 6.84
CA VAL A 261 5.18 17.23 6.71
C VAL A 261 6.35 17.47 7.67
N GLN A 262 7.47 17.99 7.17
CA GLN A 262 8.76 18.01 7.88
C GLN A 262 8.76 18.85 9.17
N ASP A 263 8.02 19.95 9.22
CA ASP A 263 8.06 20.90 10.35
C ASP A 263 6.73 21.03 11.11
N ASP A 264 5.69 20.30 10.71
CA ASP A 264 4.36 20.44 11.29
C ASP A 264 3.74 19.06 11.50
N HIS A 265 3.79 18.61 12.76
CA HIS A 265 3.30 17.32 13.22
C HIS A 265 2.20 17.44 14.28
N GLU A 266 1.94 18.65 14.78
CA GLU A 266 0.89 18.90 15.78
C GLU A 266 -0.49 18.47 15.28
N ASN A 267 -0.72 18.61 13.97
CA ASN A 267 -1.99 18.29 13.32
C ASN A 267 -1.95 17.00 12.49
N ASP A 268 -0.88 16.19 12.57
CA ASP A 268 -0.76 14.98 11.75
C ASP A 268 -1.90 14.00 12.04
N GLY A 269 -2.35 13.88 13.29
CA GLY A 269 -3.49 13.03 13.66
C GLY A 269 -4.77 13.40 12.90
N ASP A 270 -5.14 14.69 12.92
CA ASP A 270 -6.29 15.19 12.17
C ASP A 270 -6.13 15.02 10.66
N ARG A 271 -4.94 15.31 10.12
CA ARG A 271 -4.67 15.20 8.68
C ARG A 271 -4.67 13.75 8.21
N ILE A 272 -4.14 12.82 8.99
CA ILE A 272 -4.21 11.38 8.71
C ILE A 272 -5.67 10.93 8.72
N TRP A 273 -6.44 11.34 9.73
CA TRP A 273 -7.86 11.01 9.83
C TRP A 273 -8.66 11.54 8.63
N GLN A 274 -8.43 12.80 8.24
CA GLN A 274 -9.05 13.39 7.05
C GLN A 274 -8.64 12.67 5.77
N THR A 275 -7.36 12.39 5.60
CA THR A 275 -6.83 11.69 4.41
C THR A 275 -7.41 10.28 4.29
N LEU A 276 -7.55 9.56 5.41
CA LEU A 276 -8.23 8.26 5.44
C LEU A 276 -9.70 8.38 5.03
N ASN A 277 -10.43 9.37 5.55
CA ASN A 277 -11.82 9.61 5.19
C ASN A 277 -11.99 9.94 3.69
N ASP A 278 -11.17 10.84 3.16
CA ASP A 278 -11.22 11.24 1.75
C ASP A 278 -10.93 10.04 0.83
N SER A 279 -9.94 9.22 1.18
CA SER A 279 -9.64 7.96 0.50
C SER A 279 -10.81 6.98 0.51
N LEU A 280 -11.47 6.78 1.66
CA LEU A 280 -12.62 5.88 1.80
C LEU A 280 -13.84 6.38 1.03
N ILE A 281 -14.08 7.69 1.01
CA ILE A 281 -15.16 8.31 0.23
C ILE A 281 -14.89 8.10 -1.26
N GLU A 282 -13.65 8.29 -1.72
CA GLU A 282 -13.31 8.14 -3.13
C GLU A 282 -13.31 6.68 -3.58
N TRP A 283 -13.01 5.74 -2.68
CA TRP A 283 -13.18 4.30 -2.92
C TRP A 283 -14.62 3.92 -3.27
N LYS A 284 -15.61 4.68 -2.79
CA LYS A 284 -17.04 4.48 -3.04
C LYS A 284 -17.49 3.04 -2.72
N PRO A 285 -17.33 2.55 -1.48
CA PRO A 285 -17.79 1.22 -1.10
C PRO A 285 -19.29 1.05 -1.38
N SER A 286 -19.65 -0.11 -1.93
CA SER A 286 -21.05 -0.46 -2.18
C SER A 286 -21.87 -0.47 -0.89
N TYR A 287 -23.18 -0.25 -1.00
CA TYR A 287 -24.08 -0.38 0.16
C TYR A 287 -24.00 -1.74 0.84
N TYR A 288 -23.74 -2.81 0.07
CA TYR A 288 -23.52 -4.13 0.64
C TYR A 288 -22.27 -4.18 1.53
N GLN A 289 -21.17 -3.55 1.11
CA GLN A 289 -19.95 -3.45 1.91
C GLN A 289 -20.17 -2.61 3.18
N LEU A 290 -20.93 -1.51 3.07
CA LEU A 290 -21.31 -0.70 4.24
C LEU A 290 -22.12 -1.52 5.24
N ILE A 291 -23.19 -2.19 4.80
CA ILE A 291 -24.03 -3.02 5.68
C ILE A 291 -23.23 -4.17 6.30
N LYS A 292 -22.39 -4.85 5.50
CA LYS A 292 -21.53 -5.94 6.01
C LYS A 292 -20.60 -5.43 7.11
N SER A 293 -19.98 -4.27 6.92
CA SER A 293 -19.11 -3.66 7.92
C SER A 293 -19.88 -3.23 9.15
N GLU A 294 -21.07 -2.64 9.03
CA GLU A 294 -21.90 -2.28 10.20
C GLU A 294 -22.31 -3.50 11.03
N ILE A 295 -22.70 -4.60 10.38
CA ILE A 295 -23.03 -5.85 11.07
C ILE A 295 -21.80 -6.38 11.82
N GLN A 296 -20.63 -6.39 11.17
CA GLN A 296 -19.39 -6.84 11.78
C GLN A 296 -19.04 -6.00 13.01
N ASN A 297 -19.06 -4.67 12.88
CA ASN A 297 -18.79 -3.74 13.96
C ASN A 297 -19.75 -3.95 15.15
N ALA A 298 -21.04 -4.23 14.88
CA ALA A 298 -22.03 -4.49 15.92
C ALA A 298 -21.75 -5.80 16.67
N ILE A 299 -21.39 -6.87 15.96
CA ILE A 299 -21.03 -8.16 16.55
C ILE A 299 -19.77 -8.03 17.41
N GLU A 300 -18.75 -7.31 16.93
CA GLU A 300 -17.51 -7.09 17.68
C GLU A 300 -17.75 -6.24 18.94
N ALA A 301 -18.60 -5.23 18.85
CA ALA A 301 -19.01 -4.43 20.01
C ALA A 301 -19.74 -5.28 21.07
N GLU A 302 -20.68 -6.13 20.65
CA GLU A 302 -21.40 -7.04 21.56
C GLU A 302 -20.47 -8.08 22.19
N ALA A 303 -19.57 -8.69 21.40
CA ALA A 303 -18.57 -9.63 21.90
C ALA A 303 -17.66 -8.99 22.96
N PHE A 304 -17.24 -7.74 22.72
CA PHE A 304 -16.43 -6.98 23.67
C PHE A 304 -17.18 -6.67 24.98
N ILE A 305 -18.46 -6.33 24.91
CA ILE A 305 -19.31 -6.13 26.09
C ILE A 305 -19.44 -7.44 26.89
N PHE A 306 -19.67 -8.56 26.20
CA PHE A 306 -19.84 -9.86 26.83
C PHE A 306 -18.57 -10.31 27.58
N CYS A 307 -17.39 -10.08 27.01
CA CYS A 307 -16.11 -10.36 27.67
C CYS A 307 -15.87 -9.52 28.92
N LYS A 308 -16.34 -8.26 28.98
CA LYS A 308 -16.20 -7.41 30.18
C LYS A 308 -17.14 -7.81 31.33
N SER A 309 -18.30 -8.40 31.04
CA SER A 309 -19.28 -8.80 32.07
C SER A 309 -18.91 -10.07 32.84
N PHE A 310 -17.87 -10.81 32.42
CA PHE A 310 -17.41 -12.05 33.06
C PHE A 310 -15.96 -11.98 33.57
N GLY A 311 -15.36 -10.78 33.64
CA GLY A 311 -14.01 -10.54 34.15
C GLY A 311 -14.00 -9.92 35.55
#